data_AF-A0A8J4FJP3-F1
#
_entry.id   AF-A0A8J4FJP3-F1
#
_cell.length_a   1.000
_cell.length_b   1.000
_cell.length_c   1.000
_cell.angle_alpha   90.00
_cell.angle_beta   90.00
_cell.angle_gamma   90.00
#
_symmetry.space_group_name_H-M   'P 1'
#
loop_
_entity.id
_entity.type
_entity.pdbx_description
1 polymer ?
#
loop_
_entity_poly.entity_id
_entity_poly.type
_entity_poly.pdbx_seq_one_letter_code
_entity_poly.pdbx_strand_id
1 'polypeptide(L)'
;MESFTQAAEGPGLAQEEAGTSASADVARALPTSAPVAAAVPSACPNVLNLRRIATHPTSWRPTDSRVALNVTLDACIVPDATGAARVDKAHLVVIDDFISEGDRIGLLDFITHPGWDVLMPPPGDKWDRATRDSATASPTWGLRDEWLRKLATTNLPARLEVQSRLQLLYPNYLIAHMPSDKIQIQTRASQDTVARQDPDWIQIPVDDANEDAAPAGSIVDCNQFVANAAMCGDTFSWHVDADPSTLPYPSPWTQAYGQYVNREPGRPLFVSLLLYLNHSWERDWQAETLFLDTPSDCGVVIRPKACRAVLLDQDILHRLIPPSQAAMGRPRYSLVWKLVMLPRQQGQQPTLARKAWGWPTPFGSAAALERVVSRMSAAKAVEAEPAMKAVEAGAEAGATAGEAAGPVERGGGAAKTATAKKRRRK
;
A
#
# COMPACT_ATOMS: atom_id res chain seq x y z
N MET A 1 -5.31 -51.88 -43.50
CA MET A 1 -6.43 -52.49 -42.75
C MET A 1 -7.09 -51.36 -41.98
N GLU A 2 -7.96 -50.65 -42.71
CA GLU A 2 -9.40 -50.50 -42.40
C GLU A 2 -9.61 -49.36 -41.39
N SER A 3 -9.69 -48.09 -41.78
CA SER A 3 -10.82 -47.37 -42.40
C SER A 3 -12.15 -47.51 -41.65
N PHE A 4 -12.58 -46.45 -40.95
CA PHE A 4 -13.99 -46.05 -40.89
C PHE A 4 -14.12 -44.52 -40.72
N THR A 5 -14.85 -43.95 -41.68
CA THR A 5 -15.49 -42.62 -41.79
C THR A 5 -16.51 -42.39 -40.64
N GLN A 6 -17.01 -41.19 -40.30
CA GLN A 6 -17.70 -40.22 -41.16
C GLN A 6 -18.11 -38.96 -40.34
N ALA A 7 -18.25 -37.84 -41.06
CA ALA A 7 -18.72 -36.53 -40.62
C ALA A 7 -20.26 -36.45 -40.43
N ALA A 8 -20.73 -35.41 -39.72
CA ALA A 8 -22.07 -34.85 -39.90
C ALA A 8 -22.07 -33.33 -39.63
N GLU A 9 -22.28 -32.57 -40.71
CA GLU A 9 -22.76 -31.18 -40.72
C GLU A 9 -24.29 -31.17 -40.54
N GLY A 10 -24.85 -30.07 -40.04
CA GLY A 10 -26.29 -29.81 -40.08
C GLY A 10 -26.76 -28.60 -39.26
N PRO A 11 -27.25 -27.52 -39.89
CA PRO A 11 -27.59 -26.25 -39.24
C PRO A 11 -29.07 -26.16 -38.84
N GLY A 12 -29.39 -25.29 -37.86
CA GLY A 12 -30.76 -25.00 -37.44
C GLY A 12 -30.94 -23.52 -37.11
N LEU A 13 -31.34 -22.74 -38.12
CA LEU A 13 -31.96 -21.42 -37.98
C LEU A 13 -33.42 -21.60 -37.54
N ALA A 14 -33.85 -20.84 -36.53
CA ALA A 14 -35.26 -20.54 -36.29
C ALA A 14 -35.40 -19.07 -35.88
N GLN A 15 -36.15 -18.32 -36.70
CA GLN A 15 -36.69 -16.99 -36.44
C GLN A 15 -38.00 -17.08 -35.64
N GLU A 16 -38.51 -15.89 -35.27
CA GLU A 16 -39.88 -15.56 -34.82
C GLU A 16 -40.14 -15.79 -33.30
N GLU A 17 -40.74 -14.89 -32.50
CA GLU A 17 -41.67 -13.78 -32.77
C GLU A 17 -41.49 -12.60 -31.79
N ALA A 18 -42.09 -11.48 -32.19
CA ALA A 18 -42.29 -10.25 -31.46
C ALA A 18 -43.24 -10.40 -30.25
N GLY A 19 -43.00 -9.59 -29.22
CA GLY A 19 -43.88 -9.44 -28.07
C GLY A 19 -43.70 -8.09 -27.38
N THR A 20 -44.42 -7.09 -27.87
CA THR A 20 -44.64 -5.78 -27.25
C THR A 20 -45.39 -5.91 -25.92
N SER A 21 -44.88 -5.31 -24.84
CA SER A 21 -45.74 -4.64 -23.86
C SER A 21 -44.97 -3.55 -23.12
N ALA A 22 -45.39 -2.30 -23.34
CA ALA A 22 -44.97 -1.14 -22.60
C ALA A 22 -45.70 -1.10 -21.25
N SER A 23 -44.96 -0.82 -20.17
CA SER A 23 -45.54 -0.23 -18.96
C SER A 23 -44.67 0.93 -18.52
N ALA A 24 -45.25 2.11 -18.58
CA ALA A 24 -44.64 3.37 -18.23
C ALA A 24 -44.85 3.62 -16.73
N ASP A 25 -43.76 3.61 -15.96
CA ASP A 25 -43.73 4.21 -14.62
C ASP A 25 -42.87 5.48 -14.67
N VAL A 26 -43.58 6.61 -14.69
CA VAL A 26 -43.02 7.96 -14.65
C VAL A 26 -42.62 8.26 -13.19
N ALA A 27 -41.39 7.92 -12.83
CA ALA A 27 -40.77 8.43 -11.61
C ALA A 27 -40.16 9.82 -11.87
N ARG A 28 -40.79 10.82 -11.26
CA ARG A 28 -40.43 12.24 -11.30
C ARG A 28 -39.06 12.47 -10.65
N ALA A 29 -38.00 12.60 -11.47
CA ALA A 29 -36.67 12.96 -11.02
C ALA A 29 -36.60 14.46 -10.65
N LEU A 30 -36.28 14.75 -9.40
CA LEU A 30 -35.88 16.09 -8.95
C LEU A 30 -34.45 16.39 -9.43
N PRO A 31 -34.13 17.64 -9.82
CA PRO A 31 -32.79 17.99 -10.26
C PRO A 31 -31.83 17.96 -9.08
N THR A 32 -30.93 16.97 -9.05
CA THR A 32 -29.74 16.97 -8.20
C THR A 32 -28.79 18.05 -8.71
N SER A 33 -28.73 19.16 -7.97
CA SER A 33 -27.72 20.20 -8.17
C SER A 33 -26.32 19.58 -8.07
N ALA A 34 -25.56 19.64 -9.17
CA ALA A 34 -24.15 19.29 -9.17
C ALA A 34 -23.41 20.14 -8.12
N PRO A 35 -22.54 19.54 -7.28
CA PRO A 35 -21.76 20.32 -6.33
C PRO A 35 -20.80 21.23 -7.11
N VAL A 36 -20.99 22.53 -6.91
CA VAL A 36 -20.06 23.57 -7.37
C VAL A 36 -18.69 23.25 -6.75
N ALA A 37 -17.71 22.96 -7.59
CA ALA A 37 -16.34 22.68 -7.17
C ALA A 37 -15.78 23.92 -6.47
N ALA A 38 -15.78 23.92 -5.13
CA ALA A 38 -15.11 24.91 -4.33
C ALA A 38 -13.63 24.96 -4.74
N ALA A 39 -13.11 26.16 -5.00
CA ALA A 39 -11.72 26.38 -5.37
C ALA A 39 -10.80 25.76 -4.31
N VAL A 40 -10.06 24.73 -4.73
CA VAL A 40 -9.15 23.97 -3.86
C VAL A 40 -7.99 24.88 -3.49
N PRO A 41 -7.71 25.12 -2.20
CA PRO A 41 -6.54 25.90 -1.78
C PRO A 41 -5.26 25.29 -2.35
N SER A 42 -4.32 26.18 -2.72
CA SER A 42 -3.13 25.85 -3.51
C SER A 42 -2.35 24.68 -2.90
N ALA A 43 -2.20 23.61 -3.69
CA ALA A 43 -1.50 22.39 -3.35
C ALA A 43 -0.03 22.65 -2.97
N CYS A 44 0.60 21.70 -2.27
CA CYS A 44 2.06 21.64 -2.22
C CYS A 44 2.57 21.67 -3.67
N PRO A 45 3.34 22.70 -4.07
CA PRO A 45 3.83 22.79 -5.43
C PRO A 45 4.67 21.54 -5.74
N ASN A 46 4.54 21.01 -6.95
CA ASN A 46 5.42 19.94 -7.43
C ASN A 46 6.81 20.51 -7.71
N VAL A 47 7.53 20.90 -6.65
CA VAL A 47 8.79 21.66 -6.73
C VAL A 47 9.85 20.91 -7.54
N LEU A 48 9.83 19.58 -7.48
CA LEU A 48 10.79 18.70 -8.15
C LEU A 48 10.38 18.25 -9.55
N ASN A 49 9.27 18.75 -10.10
CA ASN A 49 8.73 18.30 -11.39
C ASN A 49 8.59 16.77 -11.48
N LEU A 50 8.08 16.17 -10.41
CA LEU A 50 7.96 14.71 -10.30
C LEU A 50 7.13 14.12 -11.44
N ARG A 51 7.60 12.97 -11.95
CA ARG A 51 6.94 12.23 -13.02
C ARG A 51 5.69 11.55 -12.48
N ARG A 52 4.53 12.17 -12.75
CA ARG A 52 3.22 11.62 -12.41
C ARG A 52 3.02 10.26 -13.09
N ILE A 53 2.27 9.37 -12.44
CA ILE A 53 1.78 8.16 -13.09
C ILE A 53 0.87 8.54 -14.26
N ALA A 54 0.89 7.74 -15.32
CA ALA A 54 0.02 7.94 -16.46
C ALA A 54 -1.33 7.28 -16.21
N THR A 55 -2.41 7.87 -16.71
CA THR A 55 -3.76 7.32 -16.53
C THR A 55 -4.53 7.34 -17.85
N HIS A 56 -5.56 6.52 -17.92
CA HIS A 56 -6.54 6.50 -19.01
C HIS A 56 -7.95 6.30 -18.43
N PRO A 57 -9.01 6.53 -19.22
CA PRO A 57 -10.35 6.16 -18.83
C PRO A 57 -10.44 4.65 -18.58
N THR A 58 -10.95 4.27 -17.41
CA THR A 58 -11.22 2.88 -17.01
C THR A 58 -12.65 2.74 -16.50
N SER A 59 -13.24 1.57 -16.67
CA SER A 59 -14.54 1.22 -16.09
C SER A 59 -14.46 0.82 -14.61
N TRP A 60 -13.24 0.56 -14.10
CA TRP A 60 -13.03 0.15 -12.72
C TRP A 60 -13.38 1.27 -11.75
N ARG A 61 -14.04 0.92 -10.64
CA ARG A 61 -14.42 1.86 -9.58
C ARG A 61 -13.76 1.48 -8.25
N PRO A 62 -13.45 2.46 -7.39
CA PRO A 62 -12.93 2.17 -6.05
C PRO A 62 -13.83 1.26 -5.19
N THR A 63 -15.13 1.20 -5.48
CA THR A 63 -16.11 0.31 -4.83
C THR A 63 -15.95 -1.16 -5.24
N ASP A 64 -15.25 -1.43 -6.35
CA ASP A 64 -14.99 -2.78 -6.85
C ASP A 64 -13.80 -3.42 -6.11
N SER A 65 -13.11 -2.66 -5.26
CA SER A 65 -11.99 -3.15 -4.44
C SER A 65 -12.45 -4.19 -3.43
N ARG A 66 -11.84 -5.38 -3.46
CA ARG A 66 -12.07 -6.43 -2.47
C ARG A 66 -10.94 -6.43 -1.47
N VAL A 67 -11.09 -5.66 -0.40
CA VAL A 67 -10.07 -5.56 0.64
C VAL A 67 -10.03 -6.85 1.46
N ALA A 68 -8.92 -7.59 1.34
CA ALA A 68 -8.68 -8.82 2.09
C ALA A 68 -8.01 -8.55 3.44
N LEU A 69 -7.24 -7.47 3.54
CA LEU A 69 -6.57 -7.04 4.76
C LEU A 69 -6.43 -5.52 4.79
N ASN A 70 -6.69 -4.91 5.93
CA ASN A 70 -6.44 -3.49 6.20
C ASN A 70 -5.96 -3.40 7.65
N VAL A 71 -4.65 -3.21 7.85
CA VAL A 71 -4.02 -3.24 9.17
C VAL A 71 -3.10 -2.05 9.39
N THR A 72 -2.97 -1.66 10.64
CA THR A 72 -1.88 -0.79 11.10
C THR A 72 -0.93 -1.59 11.98
N LEU A 73 0.37 -1.39 11.79
CA LEU A 73 1.45 -1.98 12.57
C LEU A 73 2.56 -0.95 12.80
N ASP A 74 3.62 -1.37 13.47
CA ASP A 74 4.84 -0.60 13.72
C ASP A 74 4.57 0.77 14.34
N ALA A 75 3.85 0.76 15.47
CA ALA A 75 3.50 1.98 16.17
C ALA A 75 4.68 2.52 16.98
N CYS A 76 5.06 3.76 16.71
CA CYS A 76 6.14 4.44 17.39
C CYS A 76 5.77 5.89 17.74
N ILE A 77 6.52 6.48 18.67
CA ILE A 77 6.46 7.92 18.97
C ILE A 77 7.61 8.58 18.24
N VAL A 78 7.29 9.56 17.40
CA VAL A 78 8.25 10.23 16.52
C VAL A 78 8.09 11.75 16.63
N PRO A 79 9.13 12.54 16.30
CA PRO A 79 8.97 13.99 16.21
C PRO A 79 8.08 14.37 15.01
N ASP A 80 7.37 15.48 15.14
CA ASP A 80 6.73 16.19 14.03
C ASP A 80 7.57 17.40 13.57
N ALA A 81 7.08 18.12 12.56
CA ALA A 81 7.75 19.30 12.00
C ALA A 81 7.98 20.43 13.00
N THR A 82 7.24 20.45 14.13
CA THR A 82 7.39 21.45 15.20
C THR A 82 8.33 20.98 16.30
N GLY A 83 8.81 19.74 16.23
CA GLY A 83 9.58 19.07 17.28
C GLY A 83 8.71 18.46 18.39
N ALA A 84 7.38 18.55 18.29
CA ALA A 84 6.47 17.88 19.21
C ALA A 84 6.42 16.38 18.91
N ALA A 85 6.03 15.58 19.91
CA ALA A 85 5.87 14.15 19.74
C ALA A 85 4.51 13.82 19.09
N ARG A 86 4.52 12.94 18.09
CA ARG A 86 3.33 12.35 17.49
C ARG A 86 3.41 10.83 17.53
N VAL A 87 2.24 10.19 17.52
CA VAL A 87 2.13 8.76 17.24
C VAL A 87 2.20 8.56 15.73
N ASP A 88 3.03 7.62 15.31
CA ASP A 88 3.07 7.12 13.96
C ASP A 88 2.66 5.64 13.92
N LYS A 89 1.98 5.24 12.83
CA LYS A 89 1.55 3.85 12.58
C LYS A 89 1.67 3.57 11.09
N ALA A 90 2.43 2.55 10.73
CA ALA A 90 2.53 2.12 9.34
C ALA A 90 1.27 1.36 8.90
N HIS A 91 0.92 1.47 7.61
CA HIS A 91 -0.28 0.88 7.02
C HIS A 91 0.07 -0.18 5.98
N LEU A 92 -0.65 -1.31 6.05
CA LEU A 92 -0.58 -2.39 5.08
C LEU A 92 -2.00 -2.76 4.63
N VAL A 93 -2.25 -2.69 3.33
CA VAL A 93 -3.54 -2.99 2.71
C VAL A 93 -3.37 -4.03 1.63
N VAL A 94 -4.21 -5.07 1.65
CA VAL A 94 -4.25 -6.12 0.62
C VAL A 94 -5.59 -6.05 -0.10
N ILE A 95 -5.54 -5.95 -1.42
CA ILE A 95 -6.71 -5.86 -2.29
C ILE A 95 -6.67 -7.05 -3.25
N ASP A 96 -7.65 -7.94 -3.10
CA ASP A 96 -7.89 -9.04 -4.03
C ASP A 96 -8.58 -8.51 -5.29
N ASP A 97 -8.30 -9.14 -6.42
CA ASP A 97 -8.85 -8.79 -7.73
C ASP A 97 -8.62 -7.31 -8.10
N PHE A 98 -7.51 -6.73 -7.63
CA PHE A 98 -7.16 -5.33 -7.90
C PHE A 98 -6.84 -5.09 -9.38
N ILE A 99 -6.25 -6.08 -10.04
CA ILE A 99 -6.05 -6.13 -11.50
C ILE A 99 -6.94 -7.19 -12.11
N SER A 100 -7.31 -7.05 -13.39
CA SER A 100 -7.99 -8.15 -14.10
C SER A 100 -7.00 -9.25 -14.51
N GLU A 101 -7.53 -10.39 -14.91
CA GLU A 101 -6.69 -11.47 -15.46
C GLU A 101 -5.98 -11.04 -16.75
N GLY A 102 -6.63 -10.23 -17.59
CA GLY A 102 -6.00 -9.66 -18.79
C GLY A 102 -4.85 -8.71 -18.46
N ASP A 103 -5.01 -7.88 -17.42
CA ASP A 103 -3.93 -7.01 -16.95
C ASP A 103 -2.76 -7.84 -16.39
N ARG A 104 -3.05 -8.89 -15.62
CA ARG A 104 -2.04 -9.81 -15.06
C ARG A 104 -1.23 -10.47 -16.17
N ILE A 105 -1.90 -11.02 -17.20
CA ILE A 105 -1.26 -11.63 -18.36
C ILE A 105 -0.41 -10.60 -19.10
N GLY A 106 -0.95 -9.41 -19.40
CA GLY A 106 -0.21 -8.37 -20.11
C GLY A 106 1.05 -7.89 -19.38
N LEU A 107 1.00 -7.81 -18.03
CA LEU A 107 2.19 -7.51 -17.22
C LEU A 107 3.19 -8.66 -17.21
N LEU A 108 2.72 -9.90 -17.07
CA LEU A 108 3.58 -11.08 -17.07
C LEU A 108 4.28 -11.25 -18.42
N ASP A 109 3.54 -11.23 -19.53
CA ASP A 109 4.08 -11.34 -20.89
C ASP A 109 5.13 -10.26 -21.18
N PHE A 110 4.91 -9.04 -20.66
CA PHE A 110 5.88 -7.95 -20.81
C PHE A 110 7.22 -8.28 -20.14
N ILE A 111 7.19 -8.79 -18.90
CA ILE A 111 8.41 -9.14 -18.16
C ILE A 111 8.94 -10.53 -18.53
N THR A 112 8.17 -11.40 -19.19
CA THR A 112 8.59 -12.70 -19.71
C THR A 112 8.45 -12.75 -21.24
N HIS A 113 7.49 -13.51 -21.78
CA HIS A 113 7.13 -13.56 -23.20
C HIS A 113 5.64 -13.92 -23.31
N PRO A 114 4.96 -13.59 -24.42
CA PRO A 114 3.59 -14.03 -24.66
C PRO A 114 3.45 -15.55 -24.51
N GLY A 115 2.55 -16.00 -23.63
CA GLY A 115 2.31 -17.42 -23.39
C GLY A 115 3.46 -18.14 -22.68
N TRP A 116 4.29 -17.39 -21.93
CA TRP A 116 5.42 -17.95 -21.19
C TRP A 116 5.02 -19.14 -20.30
N ASP A 117 5.75 -20.25 -20.42
CA ASP A 117 5.55 -21.38 -19.53
C ASP A 117 6.09 -21.06 -18.13
N VAL A 118 5.18 -20.94 -17.17
CA VAL A 118 5.48 -20.65 -15.76
C VAL A 118 6.22 -21.78 -15.03
N LEU A 119 6.46 -22.91 -15.69
CA LEU A 119 7.38 -23.95 -15.22
C LEU A 119 8.84 -23.66 -15.55
N MET A 120 9.10 -22.81 -16.54
CA MET A 120 10.45 -22.50 -17.00
C MET A 120 11.11 -21.45 -16.09
N PRO A 121 12.45 -21.51 -15.92
CA PRO A 121 13.19 -20.48 -15.20
C PRO A 121 13.04 -19.12 -15.90
N PRO A 122 13.20 -17.98 -15.22
CA PRO A 122 13.01 -16.67 -15.82
C PRO A 122 13.80 -16.48 -17.14
N PRO A 123 13.20 -15.88 -18.18
CA PRO A 123 13.83 -15.78 -19.49
C PRO A 123 15.09 -14.91 -19.45
N GLY A 124 16.23 -15.52 -19.80
CA GLY A 124 17.56 -14.90 -19.65
C GLY A 124 17.83 -13.71 -20.58
N ASP A 125 16.94 -13.37 -21.51
CA ASP A 125 17.01 -12.13 -22.29
C ASP A 125 16.43 -10.92 -21.53
N LYS A 126 15.56 -11.15 -20.55
CA LYS A 126 14.93 -10.10 -19.72
C LYS A 126 15.38 -10.10 -18.27
N TRP A 127 15.75 -11.26 -17.76
CA TRP A 127 16.12 -11.48 -16.37
C TRP A 127 17.60 -11.80 -16.25
N ASP A 128 18.16 -11.47 -15.09
CA ASP A 128 19.45 -11.98 -14.67
C ASP A 128 19.42 -12.37 -13.19
N ARG A 129 20.42 -13.16 -12.79
CA ARG A 129 20.62 -13.54 -11.39
C ARG A 129 21.71 -12.67 -10.77
N ALA A 130 21.49 -11.36 -10.78
CA ALA A 130 22.43 -10.37 -10.24
C ALA A 130 21.82 -9.46 -9.16
N THR A 131 20.51 -9.50 -8.95
CA THR A 131 19.80 -8.67 -7.97
C THR A 131 20.13 -9.08 -6.54
N ARG A 132 20.36 -8.12 -5.65
CA ARG A 132 20.68 -8.37 -4.25
C ARG A 132 19.93 -7.39 -3.36
N ASP A 133 19.35 -7.87 -2.27
CA ASP A 133 18.70 -7.02 -1.26
C ASP A 133 19.72 -6.18 -0.47
N SER A 134 20.96 -6.66 -0.37
CA SER A 134 22.06 -5.97 0.28
C SER A 134 23.40 -6.35 -0.37
N ALA A 135 24.47 -5.60 -0.07
CA ALA A 135 25.80 -5.89 -0.59
C ALA A 135 26.29 -7.32 -0.26
N THR A 136 25.84 -7.88 0.87
CA THR A 136 26.21 -9.20 1.38
C THR A 136 25.21 -10.31 1.02
N ALA A 137 24.05 -9.98 0.45
CA ALA A 137 23.03 -10.95 0.10
C ALA A 137 23.44 -11.80 -1.11
N SER A 138 22.95 -13.04 -1.15
CA SER A 138 23.07 -13.90 -2.33
C SER A 138 22.31 -13.29 -3.51
N PRO A 139 22.83 -13.40 -4.74
CA PRO A 139 22.11 -12.89 -5.90
C PRO A 139 20.86 -13.71 -6.19
N THR A 140 19.77 -13.02 -6.49
CA THR A 140 18.47 -13.55 -6.85
C THR A 140 18.06 -13.07 -8.25
N TRP A 141 16.95 -13.59 -8.77
CA TRP A 141 16.44 -13.21 -10.07
C TRP A 141 15.68 -11.90 -10.03
N GLY A 142 16.22 -10.90 -10.73
CA GLY A 142 15.53 -9.64 -11.00
C GLY A 142 15.46 -9.33 -12.48
N LEU A 143 14.50 -8.47 -12.82
CA LEU A 143 14.36 -7.96 -14.17
C LEU A 143 15.47 -6.95 -14.44
N ARG A 144 16.13 -7.07 -15.59
CA ARG A 144 17.23 -6.19 -15.98
C ARG A 144 16.78 -4.73 -16.04
N ASP A 145 17.71 -3.83 -15.71
CA ASP A 145 17.48 -2.38 -15.72
C ASP A 145 16.92 -1.86 -17.05
N GLU A 146 17.37 -2.40 -18.18
CA GLU A 146 16.85 -2.01 -19.49
C GLU A 146 15.35 -2.29 -19.63
N TRP A 147 14.86 -3.38 -19.03
CA TRP A 147 13.47 -3.79 -19.09
C TRP A 147 12.62 -3.06 -18.04
N LEU A 148 13.19 -2.72 -16.88
CA LEU A 148 12.57 -1.79 -15.93
C LEU A 148 12.41 -0.39 -16.55
N ARG A 149 13.42 0.11 -17.26
CA ARG A 149 13.33 1.38 -18.03
C ARG A 149 12.28 1.29 -19.14
N LYS A 150 12.26 0.19 -19.91
CA LYS A 150 11.21 -0.06 -20.92
C LYS A 150 9.83 -0.09 -20.27
N LEU A 151 9.63 -0.74 -19.11
CA LEU A 151 8.36 -0.72 -18.40
C LEU A 151 7.94 0.70 -18.02
N ALA A 152 8.90 1.53 -17.58
CA ALA A 152 8.64 2.90 -17.20
C ALA A 152 8.22 3.80 -18.39
N THR A 153 8.71 3.54 -19.60
CA THR A 153 8.46 4.38 -20.79
C THR A 153 7.40 3.83 -21.73
N THR A 154 7.20 2.51 -21.77
CA THR A 154 6.28 1.85 -22.71
C THR A 154 4.83 2.15 -22.36
N ASN A 155 4.03 2.44 -23.38
CA ASN A 155 2.59 2.59 -23.23
C ASN A 155 1.89 1.22 -23.12
N LEU A 156 2.18 0.47 -22.06
CA LEU A 156 1.59 -0.84 -21.79
C LEU A 156 0.18 -0.68 -21.19
N PRO A 157 -0.89 -1.18 -21.84
CA PRO A 157 -2.27 -1.01 -21.36
C PRO A 157 -2.46 -1.49 -19.92
N ALA A 158 -1.94 -2.67 -19.58
CA ALA A 158 -2.06 -3.21 -18.22
C ALA A 158 -1.39 -2.33 -17.15
N ARG A 159 -0.26 -1.67 -17.49
CA ARG A 159 0.41 -0.72 -16.59
C ARG A 159 -0.44 0.54 -16.41
N LEU A 160 -1.01 1.06 -17.49
CA LEU A 160 -1.89 2.23 -17.43
C LEU A 160 -3.14 1.93 -16.61
N GLU A 161 -3.69 0.72 -16.72
CA GLU A 161 -4.87 0.30 -15.96
C GLU A 161 -4.55 0.28 -14.45
N VAL A 162 -3.43 -0.33 -14.05
CA VAL A 162 -2.95 -0.30 -12.65
C VAL A 162 -2.84 1.14 -12.13
N GLN A 163 -2.19 2.02 -12.89
CA GLN A 163 -1.99 3.41 -12.51
C GLN A 163 -3.31 4.19 -12.42
N SER A 164 -4.25 3.92 -13.33
CA SER A 164 -5.57 4.56 -13.34
C SER A 164 -6.39 4.15 -12.13
N ARG A 165 -6.43 2.84 -11.80
CA ARG A 165 -7.08 2.34 -10.59
C ARG A 165 -6.48 2.95 -9.33
N LEU A 166 -5.17 3.05 -9.26
CA LEU A 166 -4.48 3.67 -8.13
C LEU A 166 -4.83 5.16 -7.98
N GLN A 167 -4.85 5.92 -9.08
CA GLN A 167 -5.23 7.33 -9.04
C GLN A 167 -6.70 7.51 -8.62
N LEU A 168 -7.60 6.59 -9.02
CA LEU A 168 -9.00 6.58 -8.58
C LEU A 168 -9.17 6.20 -7.11
N LEU A 169 -8.30 5.33 -6.57
CA LEU A 169 -8.29 5.00 -5.13
C LEU A 169 -7.94 6.23 -4.28
N TYR A 170 -6.99 7.04 -4.75
CA TYR A 170 -6.38 8.14 -4.02
C TYR A 170 -6.54 9.49 -4.75
N PRO A 171 -7.78 9.97 -4.97
CA PRO A 171 -8.03 11.18 -5.75
C PRO A 171 -7.46 12.45 -5.09
N ASN A 172 -7.32 12.43 -3.76
CA ASN A 172 -6.76 13.52 -2.97
C ASN A 172 -5.22 13.58 -3.01
N TYR A 173 -4.58 12.75 -3.83
CA TYR A 173 -3.15 12.75 -4.03
C TYR A 173 -2.80 13.01 -5.50
N LEU A 174 -1.66 13.64 -5.69
CA LEU A 174 -0.89 13.54 -6.93
C LEU A 174 0.08 12.38 -6.74
N ILE A 175 -0.06 11.33 -7.55
CA ILE A 175 0.79 10.14 -7.44
C ILE A 175 1.89 10.23 -8.50
N ALA A 176 3.13 10.06 -8.06
CA ALA A 176 4.30 10.04 -8.93
C ALA A 176 5.13 8.79 -8.68
N HIS A 177 5.91 8.40 -9.69
CA HIS A 177 6.96 7.41 -9.50
C HIS A 177 8.05 7.94 -8.56
N MET A 178 8.65 7.05 -7.77
CA MET A 178 9.76 7.41 -6.89
C MET A 178 10.90 8.08 -7.69
N PRO A 179 11.31 9.31 -7.34
CA PRO A 179 12.26 10.06 -8.16
C PRO A 179 13.70 9.71 -7.78
N SER A 180 14.17 8.53 -8.21
CA SER A 180 15.53 8.05 -7.91
C SER A 180 16.61 9.11 -8.15
N ASP A 181 16.53 9.82 -9.28
CA ASP A 181 17.46 10.87 -9.70
C ASP A 181 17.44 12.12 -8.80
N LYS A 182 16.38 12.30 -8.01
CA LYS A 182 16.24 13.40 -7.05
C LYS A 182 16.61 13.00 -5.63
N ILE A 183 16.63 11.71 -5.32
CA ILE A 183 16.96 11.18 -3.99
C ILE A 183 18.43 10.77 -3.91
N GLN A 184 18.93 10.11 -4.95
CA GLN A 184 20.31 9.64 -4.99
C GLN A 184 21.26 10.82 -5.17
N ILE A 185 22.34 10.83 -4.39
CA ILE A 185 23.47 11.73 -4.63
C ILE A 185 24.23 11.12 -5.81
N GLN A 186 24.13 11.75 -6.98
CA GLN A 186 25.00 11.40 -8.09
C GLN A 186 26.44 11.74 -7.69
N THR A 187 27.21 10.76 -7.22
CA THR A 187 28.66 10.88 -7.16
C THR A 187 29.14 10.94 -8.60
N ARG A 188 29.25 12.16 -9.16
CA ARG A 188 29.79 12.43 -10.51
C ARG A 188 31.16 11.77 -10.75
N ALA A 189 31.86 11.35 -9.70
CA ALA A 189 33.17 10.72 -9.77
C ALA A 189 33.19 9.26 -10.27
N SER A 190 32.06 8.54 -10.35
CA SER A 190 32.07 7.10 -10.67
C SER A 190 31.77 6.75 -12.13
N GLN A 191 31.41 7.72 -12.98
CA GLN A 191 31.20 7.46 -14.42
C GLN A 191 32.45 7.67 -15.28
N ASP A 192 33.44 8.44 -14.83
CA ASP A 192 34.65 8.71 -15.61
C ASP A 192 35.81 7.73 -15.34
N THR A 193 35.78 6.93 -14.27
CA THR A 193 36.91 6.06 -13.89
C THR A 193 36.82 4.62 -14.41
N VAL A 194 35.67 4.17 -14.93
CA VAL A 194 35.55 2.80 -15.51
C VAL A 194 35.98 2.77 -16.99
N ALA A 195 36.17 3.94 -17.62
CA ALA A 195 36.54 4.03 -19.04
C ALA A 195 38.07 4.06 -19.30
N ARG A 196 38.92 4.06 -18.26
CA ARG A 196 40.39 4.03 -18.40
C ARG A 196 41.06 3.27 -17.27
N GLN A 197 41.05 1.94 -17.33
CA GLN A 197 42.07 1.14 -16.66
C GLN A 197 42.66 0.16 -17.66
N ASP A 198 43.77 0.62 -18.28
CA ASP A 198 44.79 -0.24 -18.87
C ASP A 198 45.38 -1.16 -17.77
N PRO A 199 45.72 -2.42 -18.09
CA PRO A 199 46.18 -3.39 -17.10
C PRO A 199 47.71 -3.43 -17.05
N ASP A 200 48.36 -2.49 -16.36
CA ASP A 200 49.75 -2.71 -15.91
C ASP A 200 50.24 -1.59 -14.98
N TRP A 201 50.19 -1.81 -13.66
CA TRP A 201 51.26 -1.37 -12.73
C TRP A 201 51.06 -1.91 -11.30
N ILE A 202 51.96 -2.82 -10.93
CA ILE A 202 52.74 -2.92 -9.67
C ILE A 202 52.07 -2.53 -8.35
N GLN A 203 51.91 -3.53 -7.47
CA GLN A 203 51.55 -3.39 -6.05
C GLN A 203 52.63 -2.64 -5.25
N ILE A 204 52.21 -1.61 -4.51
CA ILE A 204 52.95 -1.08 -3.35
C ILE A 204 52.04 -1.25 -2.13
N PRO A 205 52.50 -1.89 -1.04
CA PRO A 205 51.75 -1.93 0.20
C PRO A 205 51.98 -0.61 0.96
N VAL A 206 50.90 0.10 1.24
CA VAL A 206 50.88 1.16 2.26
C VAL A 206 49.84 0.76 3.29
N ASP A 207 50.36 0.24 4.41
CA ASP A 207 49.72 0.35 5.71
C ASP A 207 49.59 1.84 6.03
N ASP A 208 48.37 2.34 6.22
CA ASP A 208 48.14 3.44 7.15
C ASP A 208 46.66 3.50 7.55
N ALA A 209 46.47 3.46 8.86
CA ALA A 209 45.20 3.53 9.55
C ALA A 209 44.53 4.89 9.31
N ASN A 210 43.29 4.87 8.80
CA ASN A 210 42.39 6.01 8.89
C ASN A 210 40.97 5.48 9.13
N GLU A 211 40.65 5.23 10.41
CA GLU A 211 39.36 4.70 10.88
C GLU A 211 38.24 5.76 10.97
N ASP A 212 38.44 6.99 10.50
CA ASP A 212 37.45 8.08 10.57
C ASP A 212 36.79 8.45 9.22
N ALA A 213 36.91 7.61 8.19
CA ALA A 213 36.12 7.77 6.98
C ALA A 213 34.68 7.30 7.24
N ALA A 214 33.73 8.25 7.26
CA ALA A 214 32.30 7.96 7.24
C ALA A 214 32.02 6.86 6.19
N PRO A 215 31.23 5.81 6.54
CA PRO A 215 31.05 4.66 5.67
C PRO A 215 30.58 5.14 4.31
N ALA A 216 31.20 4.60 3.25
CA ALA A 216 30.86 4.86 1.86
C ALA A 216 29.33 4.93 1.74
N GLY A 217 28.82 6.10 1.33
CA GLY A 217 27.42 6.46 1.43
C GLY A 217 26.53 5.30 0.98
N SER A 218 25.61 4.88 1.86
CA SER A 218 24.66 3.83 1.54
C SER A 218 23.93 4.21 0.26
N ILE A 219 24.18 3.45 -0.81
CA ILE A 219 23.47 3.62 -2.06
C ILE A 219 22.04 3.15 -1.79
N VAL A 220 21.12 4.09 -1.59
CA VAL A 220 19.70 3.79 -1.45
C VAL A 220 19.15 3.47 -2.84
N ASP A 221 18.75 2.22 -3.08
CA ASP A 221 18.11 1.82 -4.34
C ASP A 221 16.69 2.40 -4.44
N CYS A 222 16.58 3.53 -5.12
CA CYS A 222 15.34 4.29 -5.31
C CYS A 222 14.68 4.01 -6.66
N ASN A 223 14.93 2.84 -7.26
CA ASN A 223 14.33 2.45 -8.54
C ASN A 223 12.79 2.57 -8.54
N GLN A 224 12.23 3.08 -9.64
CA GLN A 224 10.77 3.30 -9.79
C GLN A 224 9.96 2.01 -9.82
N PHE A 225 10.60 0.95 -10.29
CA PHE A 225 10.04 -0.39 -10.43
C PHE A 225 11.05 -1.40 -9.93
N VAL A 226 10.57 -2.46 -9.32
CA VAL A 226 11.36 -3.64 -8.97
C VAL A 226 10.56 -4.86 -9.41
N ALA A 227 11.20 -5.85 -10.00
CA ALA A 227 10.55 -7.10 -10.36
C ALA A 227 11.41 -8.28 -9.92
N ASN A 228 10.78 -9.21 -9.21
CA ASN A 228 11.42 -10.38 -8.62
C ASN A 228 10.78 -11.66 -9.16
N ALA A 229 11.60 -12.65 -9.46
CA ALA A 229 11.18 -14.00 -9.86
C ALA A 229 11.79 -15.02 -8.89
N ALA A 230 11.29 -15.03 -7.65
CA ALA A 230 11.89 -15.86 -6.60
C ALA A 230 11.77 -17.35 -6.91
N MET A 231 12.83 -18.09 -6.66
CA MET A 231 12.92 -19.53 -6.89
C MET A 231 13.31 -20.27 -5.60
N CYS A 232 13.05 -21.57 -5.59
CA CYS A 232 13.48 -22.43 -4.49
C CYS A 232 15.01 -22.35 -4.31
N GLY A 233 15.45 -22.10 -3.08
CA GLY A 233 16.86 -21.95 -2.72
C GLY A 233 17.40 -20.51 -2.78
N ASP A 234 16.60 -19.53 -3.22
CA ASP A 234 16.96 -18.12 -3.09
C ASP A 234 16.92 -17.67 -1.61
N THR A 235 17.64 -16.60 -1.31
CA THR A 235 17.72 -16.00 0.03
C THR A 235 17.37 -14.53 -0.06
N PHE A 236 16.44 -14.09 0.80
CA PHE A 236 16.01 -12.69 0.87
C PHE A 236 16.18 -12.17 2.30
N SER A 237 16.66 -10.94 2.41
CA SER A 237 16.93 -10.28 3.68
C SER A 237 15.75 -9.40 4.08
N TRP A 238 15.60 -9.19 5.39
CA TRP A 238 14.72 -8.12 5.88
C TRP A 238 15.24 -6.78 5.41
N HIS A 239 14.36 -5.97 4.82
CA HIS A 239 14.68 -4.63 4.35
C HIS A 239 13.44 -3.73 4.39
N VAL A 240 13.68 -2.42 4.28
CA VAL A 240 12.66 -1.42 3.98
C VAL A 240 12.90 -0.94 2.54
N ASP A 241 11.83 -0.55 1.85
CA ASP A 241 11.93 -0.08 0.46
C ASP A 241 12.57 1.30 0.38
N ALA A 242 12.19 2.19 1.30
CA ALA A 242 12.71 3.53 1.49
C ALA A 242 12.15 4.14 2.79
N ASP A 243 12.97 4.93 3.47
CA ASP A 243 12.53 5.74 4.62
C ASP A 243 12.94 7.22 4.39
N PRO A 244 11.98 8.16 4.28
CA PRO A 244 12.27 9.59 4.09
C PRO A 244 13.15 10.20 5.18
N SER A 245 13.24 9.59 6.37
CA SER A 245 14.05 10.07 7.48
C SER A 245 15.54 9.77 7.33
N THR A 246 15.87 8.77 6.50
CA THR A 246 17.25 8.29 6.28
C THR A 246 17.78 8.58 4.89
N LEU A 247 17.03 9.34 4.07
CA LEU A 247 17.46 9.68 2.71
C LEU A 247 18.76 10.51 2.72
N PRO A 248 19.61 10.36 1.69
CA PRO A 248 20.86 11.10 1.60
C PRO A 248 20.67 12.61 1.67
N TYR A 249 21.50 13.27 2.47
CA TYR A 249 21.53 14.73 2.63
C TYR A 249 22.92 15.30 2.31
N PRO A 250 23.01 16.34 1.47
CA PRO A 250 21.92 16.95 0.71
C PRO A 250 21.61 16.16 -0.58
N SER A 251 20.33 16.03 -0.90
CA SER A 251 19.81 15.66 -2.23
C SER A 251 18.75 16.68 -2.67
N PRO A 252 18.42 16.77 -3.97
CA PRO A 252 17.30 17.60 -4.42
C PRO A 252 16.00 17.31 -3.64
N TRP A 253 15.77 16.04 -3.27
CA TRP A 253 14.65 15.65 -2.42
C TRP A 253 14.72 16.27 -1.02
N THR A 254 15.80 16.05 -0.29
CA THR A 254 15.92 16.57 1.09
C THR A 254 16.03 18.09 1.14
N GLN A 255 16.48 18.74 0.08
CA GLN A 255 16.43 20.20 -0.04
C GLN A 255 14.99 20.71 -0.19
N ALA A 256 14.16 20.01 -0.96
CA ALA A 256 12.77 20.42 -1.19
C ALA A 256 11.84 20.05 -0.02
N TYR A 257 12.03 18.88 0.59
CA TYR A 257 11.09 18.33 1.58
C TYR A 257 11.70 18.10 2.96
N GLY A 258 13.02 18.24 3.13
CA GLY A 258 13.72 17.84 4.35
C GLY A 258 13.86 16.32 4.47
N GLN A 259 14.49 15.90 5.57
CA GLN A 259 14.31 14.55 6.13
C GLN A 259 13.12 14.61 7.09
N TYR A 260 12.25 13.62 7.02
CA TYR A 260 11.03 13.57 7.83
C TYR A 260 10.61 12.12 8.03
N VAL A 261 9.84 11.85 9.09
CA VAL A 261 9.27 10.51 9.29
C VAL A 261 8.08 10.33 8.37
N ASN A 262 7.98 9.17 7.70
CA ASN A 262 6.88 8.88 6.78
C ASN A 262 5.51 9.15 7.42
N ARG A 263 4.50 9.43 6.59
CA ARG A 263 3.15 9.87 7.02
C ARG A 263 3.10 11.20 7.80
N GLU A 264 4.17 12.00 7.81
CA GLU A 264 4.10 13.34 8.40
C GLU A 264 3.04 14.21 7.70
N PRO A 265 2.18 14.93 8.45
CA PRO A 265 1.11 15.76 7.88
C PRO A 265 1.62 16.75 6.83
N GLY A 266 1.01 16.75 5.65
CA GLY A 266 1.40 17.64 4.55
C GLY A 266 2.71 17.28 3.84
N ARG A 267 3.44 16.23 4.25
CA ARG A 267 4.61 15.72 3.53
C ARG A 267 4.22 14.65 2.50
N PRO A 268 5.04 14.43 1.46
CA PRO A 268 4.84 13.30 0.55
C PRO A 268 4.87 11.96 1.29
N LEU A 269 3.94 11.05 0.95
CA LEU A 269 3.91 9.69 1.50
C LEU A 269 4.67 8.73 0.57
N PHE A 270 5.59 7.94 1.13
CA PHE A 270 6.32 6.91 0.39
C PHE A 270 5.52 5.60 0.43
N VAL A 271 5.15 5.10 -0.75
CA VAL A 271 4.25 3.94 -0.91
C VAL A 271 4.81 2.95 -1.92
N SER A 272 4.77 1.65 -1.58
CA SER A 272 4.97 0.58 -2.55
C SER A 272 3.64 -0.10 -2.90
N LEU A 273 3.47 -0.40 -4.19
CA LEU A 273 2.41 -1.27 -4.71
C LEU A 273 3.06 -2.54 -5.26
N LEU A 274 2.87 -3.66 -4.59
CA LEU A 274 3.32 -4.99 -5.00
C LEU A 274 2.17 -5.76 -5.67
N LEU A 275 2.41 -6.30 -6.86
CA LEU A 275 1.50 -7.19 -7.58
C LEU A 275 2.08 -8.60 -7.68
N TYR A 276 1.21 -9.60 -7.46
CA TYR A 276 1.53 -11.01 -7.69
C TYR A 276 1.04 -11.44 -9.08
N LEU A 277 1.94 -12.02 -9.88
CA LEU A 277 1.68 -12.23 -11.31
C LEU A 277 1.48 -13.70 -11.70
N ASN A 278 1.69 -14.67 -10.82
CA ASN A 278 1.36 -16.07 -11.10
C ASN A 278 -0.17 -16.26 -11.18
N HIS A 279 -0.64 -17.08 -12.11
CA HIS A 279 -2.07 -17.41 -12.26
C HIS A 279 -2.62 -18.24 -11.09
N SER A 280 -1.79 -19.13 -10.54
CA SER A 280 -2.11 -19.91 -9.34
C SER A 280 -0.86 -20.04 -8.48
N TRP A 281 -1.09 -20.20 -7.18
CA TRP A 281 -0.04 -20.48 -6.22
C TRP A 281 -0.57 -21.29 -5.05
N GLU A 282 -0.14 -22.56 -4.97
CA GLU A 282 -0.60 -23.48 -3.95
C GLU A 282 -0.05 -23.12 -2.56
N ARG A 283 -0.71 -23.62 -1.51
CA ARG A 283 -0.31 -23.31 -0.13
C ARG A 283 1.05 -23.88 0.21
N ASP A 284 1.31 -25.10 -0.24
CA ASP A 284 2.53 -25.83 0.10
C ASP A 284 3.76 -25.31 -0.66
N TRP A 285 3.55 -24.45 -1.66
CA TRP A 285 4.62 -23.80 -2.45
C TRP A 285 5.30 -22.63 -1.72
N GLN A 286 4.78 -22.20 -0.56
CA GLN A 286 5.32 -21.09 0.25
C GLN A 286 5.38 -19.77 -0.53
N ALA A 287 6.51 -19.06 -0.52
CA ALA A 287 6.72 -17.77 -1.19
C ALA A 287 5.88 -16.58 -0.69
N GLU A 288 5.48 -16.61 0.58
CA GLU A 288 4.82 -15.49 1.22
C GLU A 288 5.72 -14.27 1.41
N THR A 289 5.12 -13.08 1.33
CA THR A 289 5.75 -11.83 1.77
C THR A 289 5.42 -11.62 3.24
N LEU A 290 6.45 -11.49 4.07
CA LEU A 290 6.34 -11.25 5.51
C LEU A 290 6.58 -9.77 5.80
N PHE A 291 5.73 -9.17 6.62
CA PHE A 291 5.85 -7.80 7.11
C PHE A 291 6.00 -7.84 8.63
N LEU A 292 7.04 -7.24 9.18
CA LEU A 292 7.36 -7.29 10.61
C LEU A 292 6.89 -6.03 11.33
N ASP A 293 6.19 -6.21 12.44
CA ASP A 293 6.05 -5.20 13.47
C ASP A 293 7.29 -5.25 14.36
N THR A 294 8.26 -4.40 14.08
CA THR A 294 9.58 -4.41 14.75
C THR A 294 9.48 -4.32 16.27
N PRO A 295 8.64 -3.45 16.88
CA PRO A 295 8.62 -3.31 18.33
C PRO A 295 8.05 -4.53 19.07
N SER A 296 7.17 -5.31 18.44
CA SER A 296 6.60 -6.52 19.04
C SER A 296 7.20 -7.84 18.53
N ASP A 297 8.09 -7.79 17.55
CA ASP A 297 8.67 -8.94 16.85
C ASP A 297 7.61 -9.94 16.32
N CYS A 298 6.46 -9.40 15.88
CA CYS A 298 5.34 -10.17 15.33
C CYS A 298 5.12 -9.80 13.86
N GLY A 299 4.68 -10.77 13.04
CA GLY A 299 4.57 -10.56 11.59
C GLY A 299 3.16 -10.76 11.01
N VAL A 300 2.91 -10.06 9.90
CA VAL A 300 1.79 -10.31 8.99
C VAL A 300 2.30 -11.04 7.76
N VAL A 301 1.56 -12.04 7.30
CA VAL A 301 1.98 -12.94 6.20
C VAL A 301 1.00 -12.83 5.04
N ILE A 302 1.51 -12.49 3.85
CA ILE A 302 0.69 -12.35 2.64
C ILE A 302 1.08 -13.40 1.60
N ARG A 303 0.09 -14.22 1.22
CA ARG A 303 0.25 -15.23 0.16
C ARG A 303 0.19 -14.60 -1.24
N PRO A 304 1.00 -15.11 -2.19
CA PRO A 304 1.06 -14.62 -3.57
C PRO A 304 -0.12 -15.10 -4.42
N LYS A 305 -1.32 -14.58 -4.13
CA LYS A 305 -2.54 -14.90 -4.88
C LYS A 305 -2.59 -14.13 -6.21
N ALA A 306 -3.09 -14.76 -7.26
CA ALA A 306 -3.32 -14.09 -8.54
C ALA A 306 -4.17 -12.83 -8.38
N CYS A 307 -3.87 -11.81 -9.21
CA CYS A 307 -4.60 -10.54 -9.28
C CYS A 307 -4.63 -9.73 -7.97
N ARG A 308 -3.84 -10.13 -6.96
CA ARG A 308 -3.74 -9.44 -5.68
C ARG A 308 -2.71 -8.31 -5.75
N ALA A 309 -3.09 -7.20 -5.14
CA ALA A 309 -2.23 -6.08 -4.83
C ALA A 309 -1.96 -5.99 -3.33
N VAL A 310 -0.76 -5.55 -2.98
CA VAL A 310 -0.38 -5.13 -1.63
C VAL A 310 0.08 -3.68 -1.71
N LEU A 311 -0.61 -2.80 -1.00
CA LEU A 311 -0.19 -1.42 -0.77
C LEU A 311 0.43 -1.34 0.61
N LEU A 312 1.66 -0.85 0.68
CA LEU A 312 2.39 -0.70 1.93
C LEU A 312 3.08 0.65 1.99
N ASP A 313 3.21 1.18 3.20
CA ASP A 313 4.17 2.24 3.45
C ASP A 313 5.59 1.67 3.28
N GLN A 314 6.48 2.39 2.59
CA GLN A 314 7.79 1.85 2.18
C GLN A 314 8.78 1.62 3.33
N ASP A 315 8.50 2.19 4.49
CA ASP A 315 9.30 2.06 5.71
C ASP A 315 8.87 0.85 6.57
N ILE A 316 7.93 0.02 6.10
CA ILE A 316 7.62 -1.25 6.75
C ILE A 316 8.74 -2.25 6.49
N LEU A 317 9.32 -2.81 7.56
CA LEU A 317 10.31 -3.89 7.45
C LEU A 317 9.65 -5.16 6.89
N HIS A 318 10.15 -5.66 5.78
CA HIS A 318 9.58 -6.83 5.12
C HIS A 318 10.64 -7.72 4.47
N ARG A 319 10.24 -8.97 4.19
CA ARG A 319 11.03 -9.90 3.39
C ARG A 319 10.13 -10.85 2.61
N LEU A 320 10.67 -11.39 1.53
CA LEU A 320 10.10 -12.54 0.84
C LEU A 320 10.68 -13.83 1.44
N ILE A 321 9.88 -14.88 1.58
CA ILE A 321 10.46 -16.23 1.74
C ILE A 321 10.58 -16.88 0.36
N PRO A 322 11.61 -17.71 0.11
CA PRO A 322 11.70 -18.41 -1.17
C PRO A 322 10.56 -19.42 -1.31
N PRO A 323 10.16 -19.75 -2.55
CA PRO A 323 9.35 -20.95 -2.82
C PRO A 323 9.95 -22.21 -2.19
N SER A 324 9.09 -23.12 -1.77
CA SER A 324 9.52 -24.43 -1.28
C SER A 324 9.91 -25.37 -2.43
N GLN A 325 10.49 -26.54 -2.11
CA GLN A 325 10.72 -27.60 -3.09
C GLN A 325 9.43 -28.10 -3.75
N ALA A 326 8.28 -27.99 -3.07
CA ALA A 326 6.99 -28.41 -3.62
C ALA A 326 6.55 -27.56 -4.82
N ALA A 327 7.14 -26.37 -5.00
CA ALA A 327 6.94 -25.55 -6.19
C ALA A 327 7.62 -26.14 -7.46
N MET A 328 8.43 -27.21 -7.34
CA MET A 328 9.09 -27.91 -8.46
C MET A 328 9.86 -26.96 -9.40
N GLY A 329 10.57 -25.98 -8.83
CA GLY A 329 11.35 -25.01 -9.59
C GLY A 329 10.54 -23.85 -10.20
N ARG A 330 9.22 -23.77 -9.99
CA ARG A 330 8.39 -22.65 -10.47
C ARG A 330 8.85 -21.31 -9.88
N PRO A 331 9.12 -20.28 -10.70
CA PRO A 331 9.35 -18.92 -10.22
C PRO A 331 8.07 -18.25 -9.72
N ARG A 332 8.17 -17.55 -8.59
CA ARG A 332 7.13 -16.62 -8.11
C ARG A 332 7.41 -15.23 -8.66
N TYR A 333 6.61 -14.79 -9.63
CA TYR A 333 6.74 -13.50 -10.28
C TYR A 333 6.01 -12.40 -9.53
N SER A 334 6.67 -11.27 -9.40
CA SER A 334 6.07 -10.07 -8.85
C SER A 334 6.67 -8.80 -9.41
N LEU A 335 5.86 -7.74 -9.35
CA LEU A 335 6.21 -6.42 -9.82
C LEU A 335 5.80 -5.39 -8.78
N VAL A 336 6.73 -4.52 -8.42
CA VAL A 336 6.58 -3.46 -7.42
C VAL A 336 6.68 -2.11 -8.12
N TRP A 337 5.72 -1.23 -7.84
CA TRP A 337 5.84 0.19 -8.12
C TRP A 337 6.30 0.87 -6.84
N LYS A 338 7.44 1.56 -6.90
CA LYS A 338 7.85 2.50 -5.85
C LYS A 338 7.28 3.89 -6.18
N LEU A 339 6.51 4.45 -5.26
CA LEU A 339 5.68 5.63 -5.49
C LEU A 339 5.85 6.66 -4.38
N VAL A 340 5.59 7.92 -4.75
CA VAL A 340 5.39 9.01 -3.81
C VAL A 340 4.02 9.62 -4.04
N MET A 341 3.22 9.75 -2.98
CA MET A 341 1.90 10.37 -3.01
C MET A 341 1.96 11.76 -2.38
N LEU A 342 1.80 12.79 -3.19
CA LEU A 342 1.83 14.18 -2.76
C LEU A 342 0.43 14.60 -2.32
N PRO A 343 0.23 14.99 -1.05
CA PRO A 343 -1.07 15.47 -0.59
C PRO A 343 -1.48 16.72 -1.38
N ARG A 344 -2.75 16.78 -1.81
CA ARG A 344 -3.28 17.96 -2.53
C ARG A 344 -3.67 19.08 -1.59
N GLN A 345 -3.97 18.77 -0.33
CA GLN A 345 -4.39 19.75 0.67
C GLN A 345 -3.26 19.95 1.70
N GLN A 346 -3.02 21.20 2.07
CA GLN A 346 -2.08 21.53 3.12
C GLN A 346 -2.51 20.89 4.44
N GLY A 347 -1.57 20.26 5.15
CA GLY A 347 -1.84 19.57 6.42
C GLY A 347 -2.66 18.29 6.29
N GLN A 348 -2.96 17.83 5.07
CA GLN A 348 -3.61 16.54 4.85
C GLN A 348 -2.78 15.43 5.50
N GLN A 349 -3.44 14.65 6.36
CA GLN A 349 -2.88 13.47 6.99
C GLN A 349 -2.69 12.37 5.93
N PRO A 350 -1.44 11.97 5.62
CA PRO A 350 -1.20 10.94 4.64
C PRO A 350 -1.61 9.57 5.18
N THR A 351 -2.37 8.80 4.41
CA THR A 351 -2.75 7.43 4.81
C THR A 351 -3.09 6.58 3.59
N LEU A 352 -2.70 5.30 3.65
CA LEU A 352 -3.17 4.29 2.71
C LEU A 352 -4.58 3.81 3.03
N ALA A 353 -4.98 3.86 4.30
CA ALA A 353 -6.30 3.41 4.71
C ALA A 353 -7.39 4.35 4.19
N ARG A 354 -8.50 3.76 3.76
CA ARG A 354 -9.66 4.50 3.25
C ARG A 354 -10.85 4.24 4.15
N LYS A 355 -11.62 5.28 4.45
CA LYS A 355 -12.85 5.18 5.27
C LYS A 355 -13.82 4.11 4.74
N ALA A 356 -13.90 3.95 3.42
CA ALA A 356 -14.76 2.96 2.77
C ALA A 356 -14.37 1.50 3.06
N TRP A 357 -13.17 1.25 3.57
CA TRP A 357 -12.67 -0.09 3.92
C TRP A 357 -12.80 -0.40 5.41
N GLY A 358 -13.46 0.46 6.17
CA GLY A 358 -13.52 0.39 7.62
C GLY A 358 -12.22 0.86 8.29
N TRP A 359 -12.21 0.77 9.61
CA TRP A 359 -11.03 1.09 10.42
C TRP A 359 -9.95 0.02 10.21
N PRO A 360 -8.67 0.40 10.02
CA PRO A 360 -7.59 -0.57 10.01
C PRO A 360 -7.54 -1.34 11.33
N THR A 361 -7.39 -2.66 11.25
CA THR A 361 -7.22 -3.48 12.45
C THR A 361 -5.82 -3.25 13.00
N PRO A 362 -5.67 -2.83 14.26
CA PRO A 362 -4.35 -2.68 14.85
C PRO A 362 -3.70 -4.05 15.10
N PHE A 363 -2.42 -4.18 14.79
CA PHE A 363 -1.62 -5.39 14.99
C PHE A 363 -0.36 -5.06 15.80
N GLY A 364 0.20 -6.06 16.51
CA GLY A 364 1.46 -5.92 17.24
C GLY A 364 1.49 -4.71 18.18
N SER A 365 2.52 -3.88 18.03
CA SER A 365 2.71 -2.64 18.77
C SER A 365 1.55 -1.63 18.61
N ALA A 366 0.92 -1.54 17.44
CA ALA A 366 -0.25 -0.68 17.23
C ALA A 366 -1.45 -1.12 18.09
N ALA A 367 -1.65 -2.42 18.26
CA ALA A 367 -2.70 -2.94 19.14
C ALA A 367 -2.39 -2.67 20.61
N ALA A 368 -1.11 -2.73 21.00
CA ALA A 368 -0.69 -2.36 22.35
C ALA A 368 -0.96 -0.88 22.64
N LEU A 369 -0.61 0.00 21.70
CA LEU A 369 -0.85 1.43 21.83
C LEU A 369 -2.35 1.75 21.96
N GLU A 370 -3.21 1.14 21.14
CA GLU A 370 -4.66 1.38 21.22
C GLU A 370 -5.25 0.95 22.56
N ARG A 371 -4.75 -0.12 23.17
CA ARG A 371 -5.14 -0.52 24.54
C ARG A 371 -4.75 0.53 25.57
N VAL A 372 -3.56 1.12 25.46
CA VAL A 372 -3.10 2.18 26.38
C VAL A 372 -3.98 3.43 26.22
N VAL A 373 -4.18 3.90 24.99
CA VAL A 373 -5.02 5.07 24.70
C VAL A 373 -6.45 4.87 25.21
N SER A 374 -7.01 3.68 25.01
CA SER A 374 -8.36 3.33 25.50
C SER A 374 -8.44 3.37 27.03
N ARG A 375 -7.43 2.85 27.74
CA ARG A 375 -7.37 2.89 29.21
C ARG A 375 -7.24 4.32 29.75
N MET A 376 -6.39 5.14 29.13
CA MET A 376 -6.24 6.54 29.52
C MET A 376 -7.54 7.34 29.30
N SER A 377 -8.22 7.09 28.18
CA SER A 377 -9.51 7.73 27.88
C SER A 377 -10.59 7.32 28.88
N ALA A 378 -10.63 6.04 29.26
CA ALA A 378 -11.55 5.55 30.29
C ALA A 378 -11.24 6.14 31.67
N ALA A 379 -9.97 6.24 32.06
CA ALA A 379 -9.57 6.86 33.32
C ALA A 379 -9.98 8.35 33.38
N LYS A 380 -9.74 9.10 32.31
CA LYS A 380 -10.15 10.51 32.20
C LYS A 380 -11.67 10.69 32.28
N ALA A 381 -12.44 9.75 31.72
CA ALA A 381 -13.90 9.79 31.81
C ALA A 381 -14.41 9.56 33.24
N VAL A 382 -13.77 8.64 33.99
CA VAL A 382 -14.08 8.39 35.41
C VAL A 382 -13.74 9.61 36.27
N GLU A 383 -12.64 10.31 36.00
CA GLU A 383 -12.26 11.54 36.71
C GLU A 383 -13.21 12.72 36.42
N ALA A 384 -13.81 12.77 35.23
CA ALA A 384 -14.76 13.83 34.85
C ALA A 384 -16.16 13.65 35.48
N GLU A 385 -16.57 12.41 35.78
CA GLU A 385 -17.89 12.10 36.34
C GLU A 385 -18.20 12.80 37.69
N PRO A 386 -17.31 12.82 38.70
CA PRO A 386 -17.57 13.55 39.95
C PRO A 386 -17.58 15.07 39.78
N ALA A 387 -16.80 15.63 38.83
CA ALA A 387 -16.83 17.06 38.54
C ALA A 387 -18.17 17.50 37.92
N MET A 388 -18.74 16.68 37.05
CA MET A 388 -20.05 16.95 36.45
C MET A 388 -21.19 16.85 37.48
N LYS A 389 -21.15 15.85 38.37
CA LYS A 389 -22.12 15.72 39.48
C LYS A 389 -22.04 16.88 40.48
N ALA A 390 -20.87 17.46 40.71
CA ALA A 390 -20.72 18.63 41.57
C ALA A 390 -21.32 19.92 40.95
N VAL A 391 -21.24 20.06 39.62
CA VAL A 391 -21.87 21.19 38.90
C VAL A 391 -23.40 21.05 38.90
N GLU A 392 -23.94 19.86 38.70
CA GLU A 392 -25.39 19.60 38.79
C GLU A 392 -25.93 19.86 40.21
N ALA A 393 -25.23 19.39 41.25
CA ALA A 393 -25.61 19.65 42.64
C ALA A 393 -25.54 21.15 43.02
N GLY A 394 -24.61 21.90 42.44
CA GLY A 394 -24.52 23.35 42.61
C GLY A 394 -25.63 24.13 41.89
N ALA A 395 -26.11 23.63 40.73
CA ALA A 395 -27.19 24.23 39.97
C ALA A 395 -28.56 24.04 40.65
N GLU A 396 -28.82 22.88 41.27
CA GLU A 396 -30.06 22.65 42.03
C GLU A 396 -30.13 23.47 43.33
N ALA A 397 -28.99 23.73 43.98
CA ALA A 397 -28.92 24.57 45.17
C ALA A 397 -29.14 26.08 44.87
N GLY A 398 -29.00 26.51 43.62
CA GLY A 398 -29.23 27.90 43.19
C GLY A 398 -30.65 28.22 42.75
N ALA A 399 -31.53 27.22 42.61
CA ALA A 399 -32.90 27.39 42.08
C ALA A 399 -33.99 27.50 43.18
N THR A 400 -33.64 27.43 44.46
CA THR A 400 -34.60 27.50 45.59
C THR A 400 -34.73 28.90 46.20
N ALA A 401 -34.81 29.93 45.35
CA ALA A 401 -35.21 31.28 45.76
C ALA A 401 -36.14 31.90 44.71
N GLY A 402 -37.37 31.39 44.62
CA GLY A 402 -38.37 31.96 43.71
C GLY A 402 -39.67 31.19 43.67
N GLU A 403 -40.64 31.72 44.42
CA GLU A 403 -42.08 31.67 44.14
C GLU A 403 -42.89 30.40 44.50
N ALA A 404 -43.68 30.57 45.56
CA ALA A 404 -44.73 29.68 45.99
C ALA A 404 -46.02 29.95 45.20
N ALA A 405 -46.62 28.93 44.59
CA ALA A 405 -48.07 28.88 44.32
C ALA A 405 -48.56 27.46 43.99
N GLY A 406 -49.47 26.94 44.84
CA GLY A 406 -50.66 26.18 44.41
C GLY A 406 -50.58 24.64 44.35
N PRO A 407 -51.42 23.90 45.09
CA PRO A 407 -51.55 22.45 44.95
C PRO A 407 -52.61 22.07 43.91
N VAL A 408 -52.30 21.12 43.03
CA VAL A 408 -53.28 20.40 42.22
C VAL A 408 -53.05 18.89 42.38
N GLU A 409 -54.04 18.24 42.99
CA GLU A 409 -54.18 16.78 43.03
C GLU A 409 -54.43 16.21 41.63
N ARG A 410 -53.86 15.04 41.33
CA ARG A 410 -54.60 13.79 41.03
C ARG A 410 -53.71 12.75 40.32
N GLY A 411 -53.95 11.49 40.66
CA GLY A 411 -54.07 10.42 39.67
C GLY A 411 -52.95 9.39 39.68
N GLY A 412 -53.20 8.24 40.33
CA GLY A 412 -52.34 7.07 40.30
C GLY A 412 -52.22 6.41 38.92
N GLY A 413 -51.19 5.58 38.77
CA GLY A 413 -50.97 4.72 37.62
C GLY A 413 -49.90 3.67 37.92
N ALA A 414 -50.30 2.41 37.82
CA ALA A 414 -49.61 1.24 38.36
C ALA A 414 -48.35 0.79 37.59
N ALA A 415 -47.56 0.00 38.32
CA ALA A 415 -46.38 -0.76 37.92
C ALA A 415 -46.51 -1.60 36.64
N LYS A 416 -45.37 -1.86 35.99
CA LYS A 416 -44.98 -3.20 35.49
C LYS A 416 -43.49 -3.26 35.16
N THR A 417 -42.77 -3.99 36.00
CA THR A 417 -41.43 -4.53 35.75
C THR A 417 -41.51 -5.72 34.80
N ALA A 418 -40.62 -5.80 33.82
CA ALA A 418 -40.42 -7.00 33.00
C ALA A 418 -38.93 -7.30 32.89
N THR A 419 -38.55 -8.43 33.48
CA THR A 419 -37.24 -9.08 33.44
C THR A 419 -37.02 -9.80 32.11
N ALA A 420 -35.88 -9.55 31.45
CA ALA A 420 -35.47 -10.26 30.23
C ALA A 420 -34.41 -11.34 30.53
N LYS A 421 -34.72 -12.55 30.07
CA LYS A 421 -34.09 -13.84 30.39
C LYS A 421 -32.91 -14.13 29.45
N LYS A 422 -31.79 -14.51 30.05
CA LYS A 422 -30.54 -14.98 29.42
C LYS A 422 -30.76 -16.32 28.70
N ARG A 423 -30.37 -16.45 27.43
CA ARG A 423 -30.40 -17.71 26.66
C ARG A 423 -28.97 -18.10 26.26
N ARG A 424 -28.45 -19.17 26.89
CA ARG A 424 -27.27 -19.92 26.44
C ARG A 424 -27.66 -20.79 25.25
N ARG A 425 -26.80 -20.88 24.23
CA ARG A 425 -26.81 -21.98 23.26
C ARG A 425 -25.53 -22.78 23.40
N LYS A 426 -25.72 -24.09 23.27
CA LYS A 426 -24.71 -25.15 23.20
C LYS A 426 -23.90 -25.04 21.92
#